data_AF-A0A9W6BQ34-F1
#
_entry.id   AF-A0A9W6BQ34-F1
#
_cell.length_a   1.000
_cell.length_b   1.000
_cell.length_c   1.000
_cell.angle_alpha   90.00
_cell.angle_beta   90.00
_cell.angle_gamma   90.00
#
_symmetry.space_group_name_H-M   'P 1'
#
loop_
_entity.id
_entity.type
_entity.pdbx_description
1 polymer ?
#
loop_
_entity_poly.entity_id
_entity_poly.type
_entity_poly.pdbx_seq_one_letter_code
_entity_poly.pdbx_strand_id
1 'polypeptide(L)'
;MPSQDPFYLIRQEIQDTVNELQQRMSRFHGLQATNPERKKIAQSVDEGCSSLAWQLNELDTAVDRASENPQRFNLTPEELSSRRRWISNTRRQVEGMKDTLRTATAPPPPVSAAESKAVAANDKFLSGQFETQQLMLKRQDQDLEDIEQAVIRIGRQGREIGNELAAQDILLNELEQDVDTTQSRLKAAQKKMQELIRKSGSNTQLVLIAVLIVILVLLAVFAFM
;
A
#
# COMPACT_ATOMS: atom_id res chain seq x y z
N MET A 1 20.55 -19.07 -10.05
CA MET A 1 20.29 -18.43 -8.75
C MET A 1 19.62 -17.09 -9.03
N PRO A 2 18.52 -16.72 -8.38
CA PRO A 2 17.93 -15.41 -8.63
C PRO A 2 18.97 -14.35 -8.23
N SER A 3 19.37 -13.54 -9.21
CA SER A 3 20.31 -12.43 -9.05
C SER A 3 19.80 -11.50 -7.96
N GLN A 4 20.55 -11.37 -6.87
CA GLN A 4 20.27 -10.43 -5.80
C GLN A 4 20.14 -9.03 -6.38
N ASP A 5 19.02 -8.35 -6.14
CA ASP A 5 18.77 -7.03 -6.71
C ASP A 5 19.85 -6.06 -6.23
N PRO A 6 20.65 -5.47 -7.14
CA PRO A 6 21.77 -4.61 -6.80
C PRO A 6 21.34 -3.36 -6.03
N PHE A 7 20.07 -2.95 -6.13
CA PHE A 7 19.52 -1.84 -5.37
C PHE A 7 19.75 -2.01 -3.87
N TYR A 8 19.53 -3.20 -3.32
CA TYR A 8 19.61 -3.43 -1.87
C TYR A 8 21.05 -3.44 -1.35
N LEU A 9 22.00 -3.87 -2.18
CA LEU A 9 23.42 -3.81 -1.84
C LEU A 9 23.90 -2.36 -1.76
N ILE A 10 23.57 -1.57 -2.78
CA ILE A 10 23.90 -0.14 -2.83
C ILE A 10 23.18 0.62 -1.71
N ARG A 11 21.92 0.27 -1.44
CA ARG A 11 21.15 0.83 -0.32
C ARG A 11 21.88 0.62 1.02
N GLN A 12 22.38 -0.58 1.25
CA GLN A 12 23.13 -0.92 2.47
C GLN A 12 24.44 -0.12 2.56
N GLU A 13 25.21 -0.07 1.48
CA GLU A 13 26.47 0.70 1.42
C GLU A 13 26.25 2.20 1.68
N ILE A 14 25.20 2.78 1.07
CA ILE A 14 24.80 4.16 1.32
C ILE A 14 24.41 4.35 2.78
N GLN A 15 23.64 3.44 3.36
CA GLN A 15 23.21 3.53 4.76
C GLN A 15 24.41 3.48 5.72
N ASP A 16 25.38 2.60 5.47
CA ASP A 16 26.60 2.50 6.27
C ASP A 16 27.41 3.80 6.20
N THR A 17 27.52 4.38 4.99
CA THR A 17 28.19 5.67 4.78
C THR A 17 27.46 6.82 5.49
N VAL A 18 26.12 6.84 5.45
CA VAL A 18 25.31 7.83 6.18
C VAL A 18 25.56 7.73 7.69
N ASN A 19 25.57 6.52 8.23
CA ASN A 19 25.82 6.27 9.66
C ASN A 19 27.22 6.76 10.07
N GLU A 20 28.23 6.51 9.23
CA GLU A 20 29.59 7.00 9.47
C GLU A 20 29.66 8.53 9.46
N LEU A 21 29.00 9.18 8.50
CA LEU A 21 28.93 10.64 8.43
C LEU A 21 28.21 11.25 9.63
N GLN A 22 27.13 10.64 10.11
CA GLN A 22 26.44 11.06 11.32
C GLN A 22 27.34 10.96 12.57
N GLN A 23 28.15 9.91 12.69
CA GLN A 23 29.13 9.78 13.77
C GLN A 23 30.21 10.87 13.68
N ARG A 24 30.73 11.15 12.48
CA ARG A 24 31.69 12.24 12.24
C ARG A 24 31.08 13.60 12.57
N MET A 25 29.82 13.83 12.21
CA MET A 25 29.08 15.07 12.51
C MET A 25 28.86 15.25 14.02
N SER A 26 28.56 14.16 14.74
CA SER A 26 28.45 14.19 16.20
C SER A 26 29.79 14.54 16.86
N ARG A 27 30.90 13.98 16.35
CA ARG A 27 32.25 14.36 16.80
C ARG A 27 32.55 15.82 16.47
N PHE A 28 32.18 16.31 15.30
CA PHE A 28 32.36 17.71 14.90
C PHE A 28 31.68 18.68 15.89
N HIS A 29 30.45 18.38 16.34
CA HIS A 29 29.75 19.18 17.35
C HIS A 29 30.38 19.11 18.74
N GLY A 30 31.01 18.00 19.10
CA GLY A 30 31.73 17.86 20.37
C GLY A 30 33.05 18.65 20.44
N LEU A 31 33.55 19.17 19.30
CA LEU A 31 34.83 19.88 19.23
C LEU A 31 34.65 21.41 19.28
N GLN A 32 35.53 22.06 20.07
CA GLN A 32 35.59 23.52 20.12
C GLN A 32 35.97 24.13 18.77
N ALA A 33 35.48 25.35 18.49
CA ALA A 33 35.70 26.06 17.23
C ALA A 33 37.19 26.31 16.89
N THR A 34 38.04 26.39 17.91
CA THR A 34 39.50 26.60 17.78
C THR A 34 40.27 25.33 17.45
N ASN A 35 39.64 24.15 17.49
CA ASN A 35 40.32 22.88 17.28
C ASN A 35 40.61 22.67 15.78
N PRO A 36 41.87 22.45 15.37
CA PRO A 36 42.22 22.21 13.96
C PRO A 36 41.59 20.93 13.39
N GLU A 37 41.23 19.95 14.23
CA GLU A 37 40.51 18.75 13.80
C GLU A 37 39.08 19.07 13.33
N ARG A 38 38.44 20.11 13.89
CA ARG A 38 37.07 20.48 13.52
C ARG A 38 36.96 20.83 12.04
N LYS A 39 37.93 21.57 11.50
CA LYS A 39 37.99 21.89 10.07
C LYS A 39 38.21 20.66 9.18
N LYS A 40 39.03 19.70 9.63
CA LYS A 40 39.28 18.45 8.90
C LYS A 40 38.02 17.58 8.86
N ILE A 41 37.33 17.44 9.98
CA ILE A 41 36.07 16.69 10.06
C ILE A 41 35.00 17.38 9.21
N ALA A 42 34.90 18.70 9.26
CA ALA A 42 33.99 19.46 8.41
C ALA A 42 34.19 19.14 6.93
N GLN A 43 35.42 19.30 6.44
CA GLN A 43 35.75 18.99 5.06
C GLN A 43 35.40 17.54 4.69
N SER A 44 35.73 16.60 5.56
CA SER A 44 35.42 15.18 5.33
C SER A 44 33.92 14.89 5.28
N VAL A 45 33.11 15.56 6.11
CA VAL A 45 31.66 15.43 6.09
C VAL A 45 31.07 16.05 4.81
N ASP A 46 31.58 17.19 4.37
CA ASP A 46 31.14 17.84 3.13
C ASP A 46 31.44 16.99 1.88
N GLU A 47 32.65 16.42 1.81
CA GLU A 47 33.06 15.49 0.74
C GLU A 47 32.18 14.24 0.72
N GLY A 48 31.91 13.64 1.89
CA GLY A 48 31.05 12.48 2.01
C GLY A 48 29.60 12.77 1.63
N CYS A 49 29.04 13.89 2.07
CA CYS A 49 27.69 14.32 1.70
C CYS A 49 27.58 14.54 0.18
N SER A 50 28.60 15.13 -0.44
CA SER A 50 28.62 15.36 -1.89
C SER A 50 28.71 14.05 -2.68
N SER A 51 29.50 13.09 -2.20
CA SER A 51 29.56 11.73 -2.77
C SER A 51 28.21 11.02 -2.68
N LEU A 52 27.57 11.05 -1.51
CA LEU A 52 26.25 10.45 -1.32
C LEU A 52 25.16 11.12 -2.17
N ALA A 53 25.19 12.44 -2.31
CA ALA A 53 24.24 13.16 -3.17
C ALA A 53 24.34 12.67 -4.63
N TRP A 54 25.55 12.44 -5.12
CA TRP A 54 25.77 11.86 -6.44
C TRP A 54 25.25 10.43 -6.55
N GLN A 55 25.57 9.55 -5.59
CA GLN A 55 25.09 8.16 -5.59
C GLN A 55 23.56 8.07 -5.53
N LEU A 56 22.92 8.91 -4.72
CA LEU A 56 21.47 8.99 -4.62
C LEU A 56 20.82 9.48 -5.92
N ASN A 57 21.46 10.38 -6.66
CA ASN A 57 20.98 10.83 -7.97
C ASN A 57 21.08 9.71 -9.03
N GLU A 58 22.18 8.95 -9.03
CA GLU A 58 22.34 7.81 -9.93
C GLU A 58 21.31 6.71 -9.60
N LEU A 59 21.07 6.45 -8.31
CA LEU A 59 20.07 5.48 -7.88
C LEU A 59 18.64 5.89 -8.24
N ASP A 60 18.31 7.18 -8.14
CA ASP A 60 17.02 7.74 -8.57
C ASP A 60 16.83 7.54 -10.08
N THR A 61 17.87 7.83 -10.87
CA THR A 61 17.89 7.61 -12.31
C THR A 61 17.72 6.13 -12.67
N ALA A 62 18.35 5.23 -11.91
CA ALA A 62 18.20 3.79 -12.10
C ALA A 62 16.77 3.33 -11.79
N VAL A 63 16.15 3.86 -10.74
CA VAL A 63 14.74 3.61 -10.40
C VAL A 63 13.79 4.14 -11.47
N ASP A 64 14.07 5.32 -12.03
CA ASP A 64 13.29 5.87 -13.15
C ASP A 64 13.34 4.96 -14.37
N ARG A 65 14.54 4.55 -14.81
CA ARG A 65 14.70 3.60 -15.94
C ARG A 65 14.02 2.25 -15.66
N ALA A 66 14.12 1.75 -14.44
CA ALA A 66 13.48 0.50 -14.04
C ALA A 66 11.93 0.62 -14.06
N SER A 67 11.40 1.81 -13.77
CA SER A 67 9.96 2.07 -13.80
C SER A 67 9.36 2.11 -15.20
N GLU A 68 10.18 2.34 -16.25
CA GLU A 68 9.74 2.24 -17.64
C GLU A 68 9.45 0.80 -18.08
N ASN A 69 10.13 -0.20 -17.49
CA ASN A 69 9.93 -1.62 -17.80
C ASN A 69 9.90 -2.51 -16.54
N PRO A 70 8.88 -2.39 -15.67
CA PRO A 70 8.86 -3.08 -14.37
C PRO A 70 8.85 -4.61 -14.47
N GLN A 71 8.21 -5.16 -15.51
CA GLN A 71 8.12 -6.60 -15.74
C GLN A 71 9.49 -7.26 -15.97
N ARG A 72 10.42 -6.55 -16.63
CA ARG A 72 11.77 -7.06 -16.89
C ARG A 72 12.57 -7.28 -15.59
N PHE A 73 12.27 -6.49 -14.57
CA PHE A 73 12.98 -6.48 -13.30
C PHE A 73 12.17 -7.14 -12.16
N ASN A 74 10.98 -7.67 -12.43
CA ASN A 74 10.04 -8.20 -11.44
C ASN A 74 9.73 -7.18 -10.31
N LEU A 75 9.61 -5.91 -10.67
CA LEU A 75 9.34 -4.83 -9.70
C LEU A 75 7.84 -4.54 -9.61
N THR A 76 7.30 -4.54 -8.39
CA THR A 76 5.92 -4.13 -8.14
C THR A 76 5.83 -2.60 -7.97
N PRO A 77 4.64 -1.99 -8.16
CA PRO A 77 4.43 -0.57 -7.90
C PRO A 77 4.76 -0.17 -6.45
N GLU A 78 4.46 -1.05 -5.49
CA GLU A 78 4.76 -0.84 -4.08
C GLU A 78 6.27 -0.78 -3.85
N GLU A 79 7.02 -1.69 -4.46
CA GLU A 79 8.47 -1.73 -4.39
C GLU A 79 9.10 -0.45 -4.95
N LEU A 80 8.67 0.01 -6.13
CA LEU A 80 9.14 1.26 -6.72
C LEU A 80 8.84 2.46 -5.81
N SER A 81 7.65 2.49 -5.20
CA SER A 81 7.27 3.56 -4.26
C SER A 81 8.14 3.56 -3.00
N SER A 82 8.49 2.38 -2.48
CA SER A 82 9.38 2.21 -1.33
C SER A 82 10.79 2.72 -1.64
N ARG A 83 11.34 2.37 -2.81
CA ARG A 83 12.66 2.85 -3.27
C ARG A 83 12.70 4.37 -3.38
N ARG A 84 11.73 4.99 -4.03
CA ARG A 84 11.64 6.46 -4.16
C ARG A 84 11.54 7.15 -2.81
N ARG A 85 10.74 6.60 -1.90
CA ARG A 85 10.60 7.16 -0.54
C ARG A 85 11.92 7.11 0.22
N TRP A 86 12.62 5.96 0.18
CA TRP A 86 13.92 5.82 0.83
C TRP A 86 14.95 6.80 0.25
N ILE A 87 15.08 6.90 -1.07
CA ILE A 87 15.98 7.87 -1.73
C ILE A 87 15.68 9.30 -1.28
N SER A 88 14.40 9.69 -1.25
CA SER A 88 13.98 11.03 -0.81
C SER A 88 14.32 11.32 0.65
N ASN A 89 14.10 10.34 1.55
CA ASN A 89 14.44 10.45 2.96
C ASN A 89 15.96 10.61 3.14
N THR A 90 16.76 9.75 2.52
CA THR A 90 18.21 9.79 2.62
C THR A 90 18.77 11.10 2.05
N ARG A 91 18.22 11.60 0.94
CA ARG A 91 18.59 12.91 0.37
C ARG A 91 18.36 14.05 1.37
N ARG A 92 17.21 14.06 2.07
CA ARG A 92 16.94 15.05 3.13
C ARG A 92 17.93 14.97 4.29
N GLN A 93 18.33 13.77 4.70
CA GLN A 93 19.32 13.60 5.77
C GLN A 93 20.69 14.17 5.36
N VAL A 94 21.13 13.88 4.13
CA VAL A 94 22.40 14.38 3.58
C VAL A 94 22.40 15.90 3.46
N GLU A 95 21.33 16.51 2.95
CA GLU A 95 21.21 17.98 2.89
C GLU A 95 21.19 18.61 4.28
N GLY A 96 20.48 18.01 5.25
CA GLY A 96 20.49 18.50 6.63
C GLY A 96 21.88 18.50 7.27
N MET A 97 22.69 17.46 7.03
CA MET A 97 24.09 17.41 7.47
C MET A 97 24.94 18.50 6.79
N LYS A 98 24.68 18.79 5.52
CA LYS A 98 25.40 19.83 4.77
C LYS A 98 25.04 21.23 5.25
N ASP A 99 23.77 21.51 5.51
CA ASP A 99 23.30 22.82 5.99
C ASP A 99 23.80 23.14 7.40
N THR A 100 23.77 22.15 8.28
CA THR A 100 24.34 22.27 9.64
C THR A 100 25.84 22.56 9.58
N LEU A 101 26.56 21.87 8.69
CA LEU A 101 27.99 22.11 8.50
C LEU A 101 28.30 23.50 7.95
N ARG A 102 27.55 23.96 6.95
CA ARG A 102 27.69 25.30 6.37
C ARG A 102 27.44 26.37 7.43
N THR A 103 26.42 26.20 8.26
CA THR A 103 26.11 27.12 9.36
C THR A 103 27.22 27.14 10.41
N ALA A 104 27.73 25.97 10.80
CA ALA A 104 28.76 25.83 11.84
C ALA A 104 30.18 26.21 11.40
N THR A 105 30.41 26.36 10.09
CA THR A 105 31.72 26.70 9.50
C THR A 105 31.71 28.09 8.83
N ALA A 106 30.56 28.77 8.80
CA ALA A 106 30.46 30.12 8.26
C ALA A 106 31.35 31.09 9.05
N PRO A 107 32.16 31.94 8.39
CA PRO A 107 32.92 32.97 9.08
C PRO A 107 31.95 33.92 9.80
N PRO A 108 32.25 34.31 11.06
CA PRO A 108 31.39 35.24 11.77
C PRO A 108 31.33 36.57 11.01
N PRO A 109 30.15 37.20 10.88
CA PRO A 109 30.07 38.57 10.38
C PRO A 109 30.91 39.49 11.28
N PRO A 110 31.44 40.62 10.75
CA PRO A 110 32.16 41.58 11.58
C PRO A 110 31.17 42.23 12.55
N VAL A 111 31.19 41.81 13.81
CA VAL A 111 30.18 42.19 14.79
C VAL A 111 30.80 42.70 16.10
N SER A 112 30.12 43.67 16.72
CA SER A 112 30.47 44.32 17.99
C SER A 112 30.39 43.38 19.20
N ALA A 113 30.96 43.77 20.34
CA ALA A 113 30.99 42.95 21.56
C ALA A 113 29.59 42.54 22.11
N ALA A 114 28.55 43.32 21.79
CA ALA A 114 27.16 42.98 22.13
C ALA A 114 26.64 41.83 21.25
N GLU A 115 27.04 41.81 19.98
CA GLU A 115 26.69 40.76 19.03
C GLU A 115 27.54 39.49 19.24
N SER A 116 28.76 39.58 19.79
CA SER A 116 29.53 38.39 20.20
C SER A 116 28.81 37.55 21.27
N LYS A 117 28.09 38.20 22.20
CA LYS A 117 27.19 37.51 23.14
C LYS A 117 25.98 36.91 22.44
N ALA A 118 25.45 37.57 21.41
CA ALA A 118 24.34 37.06 20.60
C ALA A 118 24.76 35.85 19.75
N VAL A 119 25.96 35.85 19.18
CA VAL A 119 26.54 34.72 18.44
C VAL A 119 26.80 33.53 19.37
N ALA A 120 27.33 33.75 20.56
CA ALA A 120 27.50 32.69 21.56
C ALA A 120 26.15 32.11 22.04
N ALA A 121 25.12 32.96 22.17
CA ALA A 121 23.76 32.50 22.45
C ALA A 121 23.16 31.71 21.28
N ASN A 122 23.44 32.12 20.04
CA ASN A 122 23.00 31.44 18.83
C ASN A 122 23.69 30.06 18.65
N ASP A 123 24.98 29.95 18.95
CA ASP A 123 25.73 28.67 18.89
C ASP A 123 25.22 27.67 19.94
N LYS A 124 24.87 28.16 21.15
CA LYS A 124 24.22 27.37 22.20
C LYS A 124 22.78 26.96 21.83
N PHE A 125 22.07 27.82 21.11
CA PHE A 125 20.74 27.53 20.59
C PHE A 125 20.78 26.48 19.47
N LEU A 126 21.72 26.61 18.52
CA LEU A 126 21.92 25.66 17.42
C LEU A 126 22.31 24.26 17.93
N SER A 127 23.17 24.17 18.94
CA SER A 127 23.53 22.89 19.55
C SER A 127 22.36 22.20 20.27
N GLY A 128 21.50 22.95 20.98
CA GLY A 128 20.26 22.41 21.56
C GLY A 128 19.19 22.06 20.51
N GLN A 129 19.11 22.83 19.42
CA GLN A 129 18.20 22.56 18.32
C GLN A 129 18.59 21.30 17.54
N PHE A 130 19.89 21.03 17.40
CA PHE A 130 20.40 19.82 16.77
C PHE A 130 20.00 18.54 17.52
N GLU A 131 20.12 18.54 18.86
CA GLU A 131 19.70 17.42 19.69
C GLU A 131 18.19 17.16 19.57
N THR A 132 17.41 18.24 19.50
CA THR A 132 15.96 18.19 19.25
C THR A 132 15.64 17.63 17.85
N GLN A 133 16.39 18.06 16.82
CA GLN A 133 16.23 17.54 15.46
C GLN A 133 16.63 16.06 15.36
N GLN A 134 17.69 15.61 16.04
CA GLN A 134 18.06 14.19 16.08
C GLN A 134 16.97 13.33 16.73
N LEU A 135 16.38 13.80 17.82
CA LEU A 135 15.26 13.11 18.47
C LEU A 135 14.03 13.06 17.56
N MET A 136 13.76 14.14 16.81
CA MET A 136 12.69 14.18 15.83
C MET A 136 12.94 13.23 14.66
N LEU A 137 14.18 13.14 14.16
CA LEU A 137 14.55 12.26 13.05
C LEU A 137 14.45 10.79 13.46
N LYS A 138 14.94 10.44 14.66
CA LYS A 138 14.76 9.10 15.25
C LYS A 138 13.29 8.72 15.41
N ARG A 139 12.45 9.67 15.81
CA ARG A 139 10.99 9.45 15.88
C ARG A 139 10.39 9.20 14.51
N GLN A 140 10.79 9.97 13.49
CA GLN A 140 10.30 9.76 12.13
C GLN A 140 10.76 8.42 11.53
N ASP A 141 11.96 7.96 11.83
CA ASP A 141 12.41 6.61 11.41
C ASP A 141 11.56 5.52 12.08
N GLN A 142 11.26 5.69 13.37
CA GLN A 142 10.38 4.78 14.11
C GLN A 142 8.95 4.79 13.54
N ASP A 143 8.42 5.97 13.20
CA ASP A 143 7.13 6.12 12.54
C ASP A 143 7.13 5.47 11.14
N LEU A 144 8.26 5.52 10.41
CA LEU A 144 8.41 4.87 9.10
C LEU A 144 8.46 3.35 9.21
N GLU A 145 9.13 2.78 10.22
CA GLU A 145 9.11 1.34 10.49
C GLU A 145 7.69 0.86 10.83
N ASP A 146 6.95 1.64 11.63
CA ASP A 146 5.56 1.33 11.96
C ASP A 146 4.66 1.38 10.72
N ILE A 147 4.86 2.35 9.83
CA ILE A 147 4.18 2.43 8.53
C ILE A 147 4.57 1.25 7.64
N GLU A 148 5.85 0.85 7.59
CA GLU A 148 6.31 -0.30 6.81
C GLU A 148 5.62 -1.59 7.28
N GLN A 149 5.57 -1.82 8.59
CA GLN A 149 4.86 -2.96 9.16
C GLN A 149 3.35 -2.91 8.88
N ALA A 150 2.74 -1.72 8.93
CA ALA A 150 1.35 -1.53 8.57
C ALA A 150 1.09 -1.86 7.10
N VAL A 151 1.97 -1.44 6.18
CA VAL A 151 1.87 -1.76 4.74
C VAL A 151 2.04 -3.26 4.50
N ILE A 152 2.96 -3.95 5.19
CA ILE A 152 3.09 -5.42 5.11
C ILE A 152 1.82 -6.11 5.60
N ARG A 153 1.22 -5.63 6.70
CA ARG A 153 -0.07 -6.15 7.20
C ARG A 153 -1.20 -5.92 6.20
N ILE A 154 -1.32 -4.72 5.62
CA ILE A 154 -2.31 -4.40 4.59
C ILE A 154 -2.10 -5.28 3.35
N GLY A 155 -0.86 -5.48 2.91
CA GLY A 155 -0.56 -6.36 1.78
C GLY A 155 -0.94 -7.81 2.03
N ARG A 156 -0.73 -8.32 3.26
CA ARG A 156 -1.19 -9.65 3.66
C ARG A 156 -2.71 -9.76 3.65
N GLN A 157 -3.40 -8.79 4.26
CA GLN A 157 -4.86 -8.75 4.29
C GLN A 157 -5.46 -8.58 2.90
N GLY A 158 -4.82 -7.82 2.01
CA GLY A 158 -5.21 -7.69 0.60
C GLY A 158 -5.11 -9.01 -0.17
N ARG A 159 -4.09 -9.83 0.09
CA ARG A 159 -4.01 -11.19 -0.48
C ARG A 159 -5.08 -12.12 0.08
N GLU A 160 -5.37 -12.05 1.38
CA GLU A 160 -6.45 -12.83 1.98
C GLU A 160 -7.82 -12.44 1.40
N ILE A 161 -8.09 -11.14 1.24
CA ILE A 161 -9.28 -10.64 0.54
C ILE A 161 -9.33 -11.13 -0.91
N GLY A 162 -8.21 -11.09 -1.64
CA GLY A 162 -8.14 -11.59 -3.02
C GLY A 162 -8.47 -13.08 -3.12
N ASN A 163 -7.95 -13.90 -2.19
CA ASN A 163 -8.25 -15.32 -2.13
C ASN A 163 -9.72 -15.58 -1.79
N GLU A 164 -10.29 -14.83 -0.84
CA GLU A 164 -11.69 -14.93 -0.46
C GLU A 164 -12.62 -14.49 -1.60
N LEU A 165 -12.28 -13.43 -2.33
CA LEU A 165 -13.01 -13.01 -3.54
C LEU A 165 -12.97 -14.09 -4.63
N ALA A 166 -11.82 -14.74 -4.84
CA ALA A 166 -11.71 -15.85 -5.77
C ALA A 166 -12.53 -17.08 -5.31
N ALA A 167 -12.57 -17.35 -4.01
CA ALA A 167 -13.45 -18.38 -3.45
C ALA A 167 -14.93 -18.04 -3.64
N GLN A 168 -15.31 -16.77 -3.43
CA GLN A 168 -16.66 -16.28 -3.66
C GLN A 168 -17.08 -16.34 -5.13
N ASP A 169 -16.17 -16.13 -6.09
CA ASP A 169 -16.45 -16.31 -7.53
C ASP A 169 -16.85 -17.77 -7.85
N ILE A 170 -16.17 -18.74 -7.23
CA ILE A 170 -16.53 -20.16 -7.35
C ILE A 170 -17.90 -20.43 -6.72
N LEU A 171 -18.16 -19.90 -5.52
CA LEU A 171 -19.45 -20.06 -4.83
C LEU A 171 -20.61 -19.40 -5.57
N LEU A 172 -20.38 -18.24 -6.21
CA LEU A 172 -21.39 -17.56 -7.02
C LEU A 172 -21.75 -18.37 -8.27
N ASN A 173 -20.76 -19.02 -8.89
CA ASN A 173 -21.00 -19.90 -10.03
C ASN A 173 -21.78 -21.17 -9.63
N GLU A 174 -21.50 -21.73 -8.45
CA GLU A 174 -22.29 -22.85 -7.89
C GLU A 174 -23.72 -22.40 -7.57
N LEU A 175 -23.89 -21.20 -6.98
CA LEU A 175 -25.20 -20.62 -6.72
C LEU A 175 -25.99 -20.37 -8.02
N GLU A 176 -25.34 -19.90 -9.09
CA GLU A 176 -25.96 -19.72 -10.41
C GLU A 176 -26.48 -21.07 -10.94
N GLN A 177 -25.67 -22.13 -10.82
CA GLN A 177 -26.09 -23.47 -11.21
C GLN A 177 -27.27 -23.99 -10.38
N ASP A 178 -27.28 -23.75 -9.07
CA ASP A 178 -28.39 -24.11 -8.18
C ASP A 178 -29.67 -23.31 -8.50
N VAL A 179 -29.53 -22.03 -8.87
CA VAL A 179 -30.65 -21.21 -9.34
C VAL A 179 -31.22 -21.75 -10.65
N ASP A 180 -30.38 -22.17 -11.60
CA ASP A 180 -30.81 -22.77 -12.86
C ASP A 180 -31.54 -24.11 -12.68
N THR A 181 -31.03 -24.97 -11.78
CA THR A 181 -31.71 -26.24 -11.43
C THR A 181 -33.04 -25.98 -10.73
N THR A 182 -33.09 -25.00 -9.84
CA THR A 182 -34.33 -24.59 -9.17
C THR A 182 -35.34 -24.02 -10.17
N GLN A 183 -34.89 -23.19 -11.12
CA GLN A 183 -35.74 -22.63 -12.17
C GLN A 183 -36.32 -23.72 -13.07
N SER A 184 -35.54 -24.73 -13.45
CA SER A 184 -35.99 -25.84 -14.27
C SER A 184 -36.96 -26.76 -13.52
N ARG A 185 -36.74 -27.02 -12.23
CA ARG A 185 -37.72 -27.71 -11.36
C ARG A 185 -39.02 -26.92 -11.22
N LEU A 186 -38.93 -25.61 -11.04
CA LEU A 186 -40.09 -24.73 -10.91
C LEU A 186 -40.90 -24.69 -12.22
N LYS A 187 -40.24 -24.62 -13.38
CA LYS A 187 -40.88 -24.77 -14.71
C LYS A 187 -41.58 -26.12 -14.85
N ALA A 188 -40.97 -27.22 -14.41
CA ALA A 188 -41.59 -28.55 -14.45
C ALA A 188 -42.83 -28.63 -13.54
N ALA A 189 -42.74 -28.06 -12.34
CA ALA A 189 -43.87 -27.95 -11.42
C ALA A 189 -45.01 -27.12 -12.02
N GLN A 190 -44.71 -25.96 -12.62
CA GLN A 190 -45.68 -25.13 -13.33
C GLN A 190 -46.34 -25.89 -14.49
N LYS A 191 -45.57 -26.66 -15.28
CA LYS A 191 -46.12 -27.47 -16.37
C LYS A 191 -47.08 -28.56 -15.87
N LYS A 192 -46.70 -29.28 -14.81
CA LYS A 192 -47.60 -30.27 -14.17
C LYS A 192 -48.86 -29.61 -13.63
N MET A 193 -48.75 -28.42 -13.02
CA MET A 193 -49.89 -27.64 -12.56
C MET A 193 -50.83 -27.29 -13.73
N GLN A 194 -50.29 -26.82 -14.86
CA GLN A 194 -51.10 -26.55 -16.06
C GLN A 194 -51.74 -27.80 -16.66
N GLU A 195 -51.04 -28.94 -16.67
CA GLU A 195 -51.61 -30.22 -17.09
C GLU A 195 -52.72 -30.69 -16.15
N LEU A 196 -52.56 -30.54 -14.83
CA LEU A 196 -53.60 -30.85 -13.85
C LEU A 196 -54.82 -29.95 -14.03
N ILE A 197 -54.63 -28.64 -14.23
CA ILE A 197 -55.72 -27.71 -14.53
C ILE A 197 -56.45 -28.12 -15.81
N ARG A 198 -55.72 -28.45 -16.88
CA ARG A 198 -56.30 -28.95 -18.14
C ARG A 198 -57.03 -30.28 -17.97
N LYS A 199 -56.48 -31.21 -17.18
CA LYS A 199 -57.04 -32.55 -16.98
C LYS A 199 -58.25 -32.53 -16.03
N SER A 200 -58.29 -31.57 -15.10
CA SER A 200 -59.44 -31.30 -14.25
C SER A 200 -60.62 -30.70 -15.03
N GLY A 201 -60.34 -29.95 -16.10
CA GLY A 201 -61.34 -29.46 -17.06
C GLY A 201 -61.60 -30.46 -18.19
N SER A 202 -61.89 -31.72 -17.86
CA SER A 202 -62.12 -32.74 -18.90
C SER A 202 -63.54 -32.63 -19.46
N ASN A 203 -63.64 -32.53 -20.79
CA ASN A 203 -64.89 -32.71 -21.54
C ASN A 203 -65.59 -34.05 -21.18
N THR A 204 -64.87 -35.04 -20.66
CA THR A 204 -65.45 -36.30 -20.14
C THR A 204 -66.37 -36.05 -18.95
N GLN A 205 -66.06 -35.10 -18.05
CA GLN A 205 -66.92 -34.78 -16.92
C GLN A 205 -68.19 -34.06 -17.40
N LEU A 206 -68.08 -33.18 -18.41
CA LEU A 206 -69.24 -32.56 -19.05
C LEU A 206 -70.10 -33.57 -19.82
N VAL A 207 -69.49 -34.50 -20.54
CA VAL A 207 -70.18 -35.60 -21.24
C VAL A 207 -70.89 -36.51 -20.23
N LEU A 208 -70.26 -36.85 -19.10
CA LEU A 208 -70.87 -37.64 -18.03
C LEU A 208 -72.11 -36.94 -17.47
N ILE A 209 -72.02 -35.64 -17.17
CA ILE A 209 -73.16 -34.85 -16.70
C ILE A 209 -74.28 -34.83 -17.75
N ALA A 210 -73.95 -34.62 -19.03
CA ALA A 210 -74.93 -34.63 -20.11
C ALA A 210 -75.65 -35.99 -20.25
N VAL A 211 -74.91 -37.11 -20.17
CA VAL A 211 -75.48 -38.47 -20.17
C VAL A 211 -76.40 -38.68 -18.96
N LEU A 212 -75.98 -38.25 -17.77
CA LEU A 212 -76.79 -38.32 -16.55
C LEU A 212 -78.10 -37.52 -16.67
N ILE A 213 -78.06 -36.35 -17.29
CA ILE A 213 -79.25 -35.52 -17.56
C ILE A 213 -80.19 -36.25 -18.52
N VAL A 214 -79.68 -36.84 -19.61
CA VAL A 214 -80.51 -37.59 -20.57
C VAL A 214 -81.19 -38.78 -19.91
N ILE A 215 -80.46 -39.56 -19.10
CA ILE A 215 -81.03 -40.69 -18.35
C ILE A 215 -82.12 -40.21 -17.39
N LEU A 216 -81.88 -39.11 -16.68
CA LEU A 216 -82.86 -38.52 -15.75
C LEU A 216 -84.14 -38.10 -16.48
N VAL A 217 -84.03 -37.48 -17.66
CA VAL A 217 -85.18 -37.09 -18.49
C VAL A 217 -85.95 -38.32 -18.95
N LEU A 218 -85.27 -39.38 -19.41
CA LEU A 218 -85.93 -40.62 -19.81
C LEU A 218 -86.68 -41.28 -18.65
N LEU A 219 -86.07 -41.33 -17.46
CA LEU A 219 -86.73 -41.85 -16.27
C LEU A 219 -87.93 -41.01 -15.85
N ALA A 220 -87.83 -39.68 -15.93
CA ALA A 220 -88.95 -38.79 -15.64
C ALA A 220 -90.10 -39.01 -16.62
N VAL A 221 -89.82 -39.06 -17.94
CA VAL A 221 -90.84 -39.34 -18.96
C VAL A 221 -91.49 -40.70 -18.68
N PHE A 222 -90.70 -41.74 -18.44
CA PHE A 222 -91.24 -43.08 -18.12
C PHE A 222 -92.07 -43.10 -16.83
N ALA A 223 -91.72 -42.32 -15.82
CA ALA A 223 -92.45 -42.27 -14.55
C ALA A 223 -93.77 -41.48 -14.66
N PHE A 224 -93.87 -40.52 -15.58
CA PHE A 224 -95.06 -39.68 -15.78
C PHE A 224 -95.97 -40.13 -16.95
N MET A 225 -95.59 -41.19 -17.66
CA MET A 225 -96.38 -41.84 -18.72
C MET A 225 -97.05 -43.08 -18.16
#